data_AF-A0A848UIF8-F1
#
_entry.id   AF-A0A848UIF8-F1
#
_cell.length_a   1.000
_cell.length_b   1.000
_cell.length_c   1.000
_cell.angle_alpha   90.00
_cell.angle_beta   90.00
_cell.angle_gamma   90.00
#
_symmetry.space_group_name_H-M   'P 1'
#
loop_
_entity.id
_entity.type
_entity.pdbx_description
1 polymer ?
#
loop_
_entity_poly.entity_id
_entity_poly.type
_entity_poly.pdbx_seq_one_letter_code
_entity_poly.pdbx_strand_id
1 'polypeptide(L)'
;TPVGADATDLAVLDEALAAFRAHGLELPDVEVHYSDDRADCNGHLGLFENSYKPWRLLVCTDSAYVTYHELAHAWEAANVDDVTRARYLEARQLSTWNDPDTPWAERGIEDAARLLQVSLMTNRPHLSSSIWQERLAAYELLTGRSSPALDRAAPEAATAAPGGPS
;
A
#
# COMPACT_ATOMS: atom_id res chain seq x y z
N THR A 1 -4.94 17.01 -9.83
CA THR A 1 -6.01 17.39 -8.87
C THR A 1 -7.02 16.29 -8.83
N PRO A 2 -7.40 15.77 -7.66
CA PRO A 2 -8.42 14.74 -7.54
C PRO A 2 -9.78 15.24 -8.06
N VAL A 3 -10.55 14.34 -8.68
CA VAL A 3 -11.89 14.60 -9.20
C VAL A 3 -12.90 13.90 -8.29
N GLY A 4 -14.01 14.56 -7.96
CA GLY A 4 -15.10 13.98 -7.17
C GLY A 4 -14.83 13.87 -5.66
N ALA A 5 -13.64 14.24 -5.20
CA ALA A 5 -13.23 14.14 -3.80
C ALA A 5 -13.91 15.19 -2.90
N ASP A 6 -14.33 14.77 -1.71
CA ASP A 6 -14.68 15.68 -0.62
C ASP A 6 -13.45 16.02 0.27
N ALA A 7 -13.66 16.76 1.36
CA ALA A 7 -12.56 17.14 2.26
C ALA A 7 -11.94 15.94 3.02
N THR A 8 -12.74 14.91 3.30
CA THR A 8 -12.30 13.67 3.95
C THR A 8 -11.44 12.86 2.99
N ASP A 9 -11.89 12.72 1.74
CA ASP A 9 -11.14 12.04 0.67
C ASP A 9 -9.78 12.68 0.44
N LEU A 10 -9.74 14.01 0.37
CA LEU A 10 -8.50 14.75 0.20
C LEU A 10 -7.55 14.56 1.39
N ALA A 11 -8.07 14.56 2.62
CA ALA A 11 -7.24 14.32 3.81
C ALA A 11 -6.64 12.91 3.82
N VAL A 12 -7.43 11.89 3.45
CA VAL A 12 -6.98 10.50 3.32
C VAL A 12 -5.94 10.37 2.22
N LEU A 13 -6.16 10.99 1.06
CA LEU A 13 -5.23 10.97 -0.05
C LEU A 13 -3.90 11.61 0.33
N ASP A 14 -3.95 12.81 0.94
CA ASP A 14 -2.74 13.53 1.36
C ASP A 14 -1.95 12.72 2.41
N GLU A 15 -2.63 12.07 3.35
CA GLU A 15 -2.00 11.17 4.32
C GLU A 15 -1.33 9.98 3.63
N ALA A 16 -2.04 9.33 2.70
CA ALA A 16 -1.52 8.19 1.96
C ALA A 16 -0.29 8.57 1.11
N LEU A 17 -0.38 9.65 0.33
CA LEU A 17 0.74 10.17 -0.44
C LEU A 17 1.93 10.54 0.45
N ALA A 18 1.68 11.13 1.61
CA ALA A 18 2.73 11.44 2.58
C ALA A 18 3.39 10.17 3.13
N ALA A 19 2.63 9.12 3.42
CA ALA A 19 3.15 7.84 3.89
C ALA A 19 4.05 7.17 2.83
N PHE A 20 3.59 7.07 1.58
CA PHE A 20 4.40 6.54 0.48
C PHE A 20 5.73 7.32 0.34
N ARG A 21 5.66 8.65 0.31
CA ARG A 21 6.84 9.51 0.20
C ARG A 21 7.79 9.38 1.38
N ALA A 22 7.28 9.34 2.62
CA ALA A 22 8.09 9.23 3.83
C ALA A 22 8.94 7.94 3.85
N HIS A 23 8.47 6.91 3.16
CA HIS A 23 9.16 5.62 3.05
C HIS A 23 9.82 5.41 1.69
N GLY A 24 10.01 6.49 0.90
CA GLY A 24 10.71 6.45 -0.38
C GLY A 24 10.03 5.61 -1.46
N LEU A 25 8.72 5.39 -1.32
CA LEU A 25 7.91 4.70 -2.32
C LEU A 25 7.38 5.75 -3.31
N GLU A 26 8.21 6.10 -4.31
CA GLU A 26 7.86 7.10 -5.30
C GLU A 26 6.72 6.60 -6.20
N LEU A 27 5.60 7.32 -6.16
CA LEU A 27 4.43 7.02 -6.97
C LEU A 27 4.57 7.62 -8.38
N PRO A 28 4.07 6.94 -9.42
CA PRO A 28 3.95 7.54 -10.75
C PRO A 28 2.89 8.65 -10.75
N ASP A 29 2.87 9.44 -11.81
CA ASP A 29 1.78 10.40 -12.05
C ASP A 29 0.46 9.63 -12.31
N VAL A 30 -0.55 9.94 -11.50
CA VAL A 30 -1.88 9.30 -11.52
C VAL A 30 -2.99 10.34 -11.40
N GLU A 31 -4.06 10.16 -12.17
CA GLU A 31 -5.33 10.86 -11.96
C GLU A 31 -6.16 10.10 -10.92
N VAL A 32 -6.57 10.79 -9.86
CA VAL A 32 -7.38 10.20 -8.79
C VAL A 32 -8.83 10.66 -8.93
N HIS A 33 -9.74 9.71 -9.00
CA HIS A 33 -11.18 9.91 -9.17
C HIS A 33 -11.94 9.24 -8.02
N TYR A 34 -12.78 10.01 -7.34
CA TYR A 34 -13.68 9.52 -6.31
C TYR A 34 -15.11 9.46 -6.86
N SER A 35 -15.83 8.41 -6.50
CA SER A 35 -17.24 8.23 -6.81
C SER A 35 -17.96 7.52 -5.65
N ASP A 36 -19.24 7.78 -5.47
CA ASP A 36 -20.09 7.00 -4.56
C ASP A 36 -20.72 5.78 -5.27
N ASP A 37 -20.55 5.65 -6.59
CA ASP A 37 -21.10 4.56 -7.40
C ASP A 37 -20.04 3.52 -7.74
N ARG A 38 -20.20 2.31 -7.22
CA ARG A 38 -19.31 1.18 -7.52
C ARG A 38 -19.32 0.79 -9.00
N ALA A 39 -20.33 1.14 -9.77
CA ALA A 39 -20.35 0.91 -11.21
C ALA A 39 -19.16 1.60 -11.91
N ASP A 40 -18.72 2.76 -11.40
CA ASP A 40 -17.56 3.48 -11.92
C ASP A 40 -16.24 2.74 -11.66
N CYS A 41 -16.22 1.83 -10.67
CA CYS A 41 -15.11 0.92 -10.36
C CYS A 41 -15.37 -0.52 -10.85
N ASN A 42 -16.20 -0.72 -11.89
CA ASN A 42 -16.57 -2.06 -12.40
C ASN A 42 -17.16 -3.01 -11.33
N GLY A 43 -17.83 -2.45 -10.32
CA GLY A 43 -18.41 -3.18 -9.19
C GLY A 43 -17.45 -3.39 -8.00
N HIS A 44 -16.18 -2.97 -8.12
CA HIS A 44 -15.19 -3.03 -7.05
C HIS A 44 -15.28 -1.82 -6.11
N LEU A 45 -14.52 -1.87 -5.01
CA LEU A 45 -14.42 -0.74 -4.07
C LEU A 45 -13.44 0.33 -4.54
N GLY A 46 -12.44 -0.08 -5.32
CA GLY A 46 -11.46 0.77 -5.98
C GLY A 46 -10.98 0.06 -7.23
N LEU A 47 -10.33 0.81 -8.11
CA LEU A 47 -9.77 0.28 -9.33
C LEU A 47 -8.58 1.13 -9.81
N PHE A 48 -7.42 0.50 -9.92
CA PHE A 48 -6.29 1.05 -10.66
C PHE A 48 -6.32 0.64 -12.13
N GLU A 49 -6.23 1.63 -13.04
CA GLU A 49 -6.16 1.43 -14.49
C GLU A 49 -4.85 1.97 -15.05
N ASN A 50 -4.06 1.10 -15.68
CA ASN A 50 -2.77 1.45 -16.29
C ASN A 50 -2.76 1.39 -17.82
N SER A 51 -3.92 1.25 -18.45
CA SER A 51 -4.10 1.10 -19.89
C SER A 51 -3.91 2.40 -20.69
N TYR A 52 -4.03 3.56 -20.05
CA TYR A 52 -3.87 4.89 -20.67
C TYR A 52 -3.01 5.79 -19.79
N LYS A 53 -2.41 6.86 -20.36
CA LYS A 53 -1.66 7.86 -19.60
C LYS A 53 -2.42 9.19 -19.54
N PRO A 54 -2.45 9.89 -18.38
CA PRO A 54 -1.97 9.41 -17.08
C PRO A 54 -2.75 8.17 -16.61
N TRP A 55 -2.11 7.35 -15.77
CA TRP A 55 -2.79 6.20 -15.16
C TRP A 55 -3.90 6.69 -14.24
N ARG A 56 -4.93 5.87 -14.01
CA ARG A 56 -6.08 6.27 -13.20
C ARG A 56 -6.22 5.43 -11.96
N LEU A 57 -6.65 6.09 -10.89
CA LEU A 57 -7.01 5.50 -9.62
C LEU A 57 -8.44 5.91 -9.32
N LEU A 58 -9.34 4.93 -9.32
CA LEU A 58 -10.76 5.10 -8.98
C LEU A 58 -10.97 4.62 -7.54
N VAL A 59 -11.60 5.44 -6.71
CA VAL A 59 -12.00 5.08 -5.34
C VAL A 59 -13.52 5.21 -5.25
N CYS A 60 -14.20 4.09 -5.08
CA CYS A 60 -15.66 4.01 -5.02
C CYS A 60 -16.21 3.70 -3.62
N THR A 61 -15.49 4.13 -2.59
CA THR A 61 -15.85 4.00 -1.18
C THR A 61 -15.06 5.01 -0.35
N ASP A 62 -15.63 5.43 0.78
CA ASP A 62 -15.02 6.28 1.81
C ASP A 62 -13.96 5.53 2.67
N SER A 63 -13.05 4.81 2.03
CA SER A 63 -12.11 3.91 2.71
C SER A 63 -10.66 4.31 2.48
N ALA A 64 -10.01 4.76 3.56
CA ALA A 64 -8.56 4.90 3.59
C ALA A 64 -7.85 3.60 3.20
N TYR A 65 -8.41 2.46 3.62
CA TYR A 65 -7.90 1.15 3.21
C TYR A 65 -7.81 1.06 1.69
N VAL A 66 -8.90 1.31 0.96
CA VAL A 66 -8.92 1.23 -0.51
C VAL A 66 -7.98 2.24 -1.15
N THR A 67 -7.92 3.48 -0.65
CA THR A 67 -7.01 4.50 -1.20
C THR A 67 -5.55 4.03 -1.16
N TYR A 68 -5.10 3.48 -0.01
CA TYR A 68 -3.75 2.92 0.11
C TYR A 68 -3.54 1.69 -0.79
N HIS A 69 -4.56 0.85 -0.98
CA HIS A 69 -4.49 -0.33 -1.84
C HIS A 69 -4.26 0.05 -3.30
N GLU A 70 -5.05 0.97 -3.83
CA GLU A 70 -4.96 1.34 -5.24
C GLU A 70 -3.68 2.16 -5.53
N LEU A 71 -3.20 2.96 -4.58
CA LEU A 71 -1.90 3.60 -4.69
C LEU A 71 -0.77 2.56 -4.70
N ALA A 72 -0.91 1.47 -3.95
CA ALA A 72 0.07 0.39 -3.97
C ALA A 72 0.12 -0.30 -5.34
N HIS A 73 -1.02 -0.52 -5.99
CA HIS A 73 -1.07 -1.00 -7.38
C HIS A 73 -0.34 -0.04 -8.34
N ALA A 74 -0.56 1.27 -8.19
CA ALA A 74 0.13 2.27 -9.00
C ALA A 74 1.66 2.25 -8.79
N TRP A 75 2.10 2.18 -7.54
CA TRP A 75 3.53 2.06 -7.21
C TRP A 75 4.13 0.79 -7.81
N GLU A 76 3.47 -0.35 -7.65
CA GLU A 76 3.96 -1.64 -8.11
C GLU A 76 4.12 -1.66 -9.63
N ALA A 77 3.12 -1.19 -10.36
CA ALA A 77 3.14 -1.13 -11.81
C ALA A 77 4.30 -0.27 -12.36
N ALA A 78 4.77 0.71 -11.59
CA ALA A 78 5.89 1.58 -11.99
C ALA A 78 7.26 1.06 -11.54
N ASN A 79 7.34 0.31 -10.45
CA ASN A 79 8.62 0.05 -9.76
C ASN A 79 9.03 -1.43 -9.71
N VAL A 80 8.10 -2.37 -9.91
CA VAL A 80 8.38 -3.81 -9.74
C VAL A 80 8.60 -4.46 -11.11
N ASP A 81 9.85 -4.84 -11.37
CA ASP A 81 10.25 -5.56 -12.57
C ASP A 81 9.96 -7.07 -12.48
N ASP A 82 10.04 -7.77 -13.62
CA ASP A 82 9.68 -9.19 -13.68
C ASP A 82 10.61 -10.09 -12.84
N VAL A 83 11.85 -9.66 -12.60
CA VAL A 83 12.78 -10.38 -11.72
C VAL A 83 12.31 -10.29 -10.27
N THR A 84 11.91 -9.10 -9.82
CA THR A 84 11.36 -8.87 -8.49
C THR A 84 10.03 -9.58 -8.33
N ARG A 85 9.16 -9.57 -9.34
CA ARG A 85 7.90 -10.34 -9.35
C ARG A 85 8.16 -11.83 -9.14
N ALA A 86 9.06 -12.42 -9.92
CA ALA A 86 9.37 -13.84 -9.82
C ALA A 86 9.88 -14.22 -8.41
N ARG A 87 10.80 -13.42 -7.85
CA ARG A 87 11.31 -13.62 -6.49
C ARG A 87 10.23 -13.45 -5.43
N TYR A 88 9.36 -12.46 -5.61
CA TYR A 88 8.24 -12.23 -4.70
C TYR A 88 7.26 -13.40 -4.72
N LEU A 89 6.87 -13.88 -5.90
CA LEU A 89 6.01 -15.06 -6.05
C LEU A 89 6.59 -16.29 -5.35
N GLU A 90 7.89 -16.55 -5.54
CA GLU A 90 8.58 -17.65 -4.86
C GLU A 90 8.55 -17.49 -3.33
N ALA A 91 8.92 -16.30 -2.83
CA ALA A 91 8.96 -16.03 -1.39
C ALA A 91 7.57 -16.07 -0.73
N ARG A 92 6.52 -15.68 -1.46
CA ARG A 92 5.13 -15.65 -0.99
C ARG A 92 4.36 -16.93 -1.30
N GLN A 93 4.99 -17.89 -1.97
CA GLN A 93 4.38 -19.15 -2.39
C GLN A 93 3.13 -18.94 -3.27
N LEU A 94 3.20 -17.95 -4.17
CA LEU A 94 2.14 -17.62 -5.12
C LEU A 94 2.48 -18.14 -6.52
N SER A 95 1.47 -18.55 -7.27
CA SER A 95 1.65 -19.19 -8.58
C SER A 95 1.78 -18.22 -9.74
N THR A 96 1.07 -17.08 -9.68
CA THR A 96 1.00 -16.12 -10.78
C THR A 96 0.99 -14.67 -10.27
N TRP A 97 1.50 -13.75 -11.08
CA TRP A 97 1.48 -12.33 -10.73
C TRP A 97 0.09 -11.73 -10.87
N ASN A 98 -0.50 -11.83 -12.06
CA ASN A 98 -1.81 -11.26 -12.37
C ASN A 98 -2.54 -12.08 -13.45
N ASP A 99 -2.53 -13.41 -13.30
CA ASP A 99 -3.23 -14.29 -14.24
C ASP A 99 -4.74 -14.21 -13.99
N PRO A 100 -5.56 -13.86 -15.00
CA PRO A 100 -7.02 -13.79 -14.86
C PRO A 100 -7.67 -15.12 -14.44
N ASP A 101 -7.04 -16.26 -14.73
CA ASP A 101 -7.56 -17.59 -14.38
C ASP A 101 -7.23 -17.99 -12.92
N THR A 102 -6.34 -17.26 -12.25
CA THR A 102 -6.06 -17.43 -10.82
C THR A 102 -7.08 -16.63 -9.98
N PRO A 103 -7.61 -17.19 -8.87
CA PRO A 103 -8.49 -16.43 -7.97
C PRO A 103 -7.86 -15.10 -7.56
N TRP A 104 -8.64 -14.03 -7.60
CA TRP A 104 -8.15 -12.65 -7.37
C TRP A 104 -7.28 -12.52 -6.11
N ALA A 105 -7.72 -13.11 -4.99
CA ALA A 105 -7.02 -13.03 -3.71
C ALA A 105 -5.68 -13.82 -3.66
N GLU A 106 -5.43 -14.68 -4.65
CA GLU A 106 -4.23 -15.52 -4.76
C GLU A 106 -3.21 -14.96 -5.77
N ARG A 107 -3.50 -13.82 -6.39
CA ARG A 107 -2.59 -13.17 -7.35
C ARG A 107 -1.51 -12.38 -6.64
N GLY A 108 -0.28 -12.46 -7.14
CA GLY A 108 0.87 -11.71 -6.64
C GLY A 108 0.64 -10.21 -6.55
N ILE A 109 -0.01 -9.63 -7.56
CA ILE A 109 -0.34 -8.20 -7.62
C ILE A 109 -1.22 -7.75 -6.43
N GLU A 110 -2.19 -8.56 -6.03
CA GLU A 110 -3.09 -8.24 -4.92
C GLU A 110 -2.45 -8.48 -3.55
N ASP A 111 -1.63 -9.52 -3.42
CA ASP A 111 -0.83 -9.73 -2.20
C ASP A 111 0.20 -8.61 -2.02
N ALA A 112 0.85 -8.15 -3.09
CA ALA A 112 1.81 -7.05 -3.08
C ALA A 112 1.13 -5.71 -2.72
N ALA A 113 -0.02 -5.39 -3.32
CA ALA A 113 -0.78 -4.19 -2.97
C ALA A 113 -1.23 -4.21 -1.50
N ARG A 114 -1.77 -5.35 -1.03
CA ARG A 114 -2.17 -5.54 0.37
C ARG A 114 -0.97 -5.45 1.32
N LEU A 115 0.19 -5.98 0.92
CA LEU A 115 1.41 -5.91 1.72
C LEU A 115 1.81 -4.46 1.98
N LEU A 116 1.91 -3.64 0.94
CA LEU A 116 2.28 -2.22 1.06
C LEU A 116 1.25 -1.44 1.88
N GLN A 117 -0.02 -1.61 1.56
CA GLN A 117 -1.13 -1.01 2.30
C GLN A 117 -1.04 -1.32 3.81
N VAL A 118 -0.94 -2.60 4.18
CA VAL A 118 -0.90 -2.99 5.60
C VAL A 118 0.37 -2.50 6.29
N SER A 119 1.51 -2.54 5.61
CA SER A 119 2.78 -2.02 6.14
C SER A 119 2.75 -0.52 6.38
N LEU A 120 2.07 0.26 5.53
CA LEU A 120 1.96 1.71 5.67
C LEU A 120 0.86 2.14 6.64
N MET A 121 -0.18 1.33 6.84
CA MET A 121 -1.31 1.68 7.72
C MET A 121 -1.17 1.14 9.15
N THR A 122 -0.38 0.08 9.38
CA THR A 122 -0.30 -0.52 10.72
C THR A 122 0.47 0.37 11.68
N ASN A 123 -0.13 0.74 12.82
CA ASN A 123 0.51 1.58 13.84
C ASN A 123 1.13 0.79 15.01
N ARG A 124 0.82 -0.51 15.14
CA ARG A 124 1.35 -1.39 16.21
C ARG A 124 1.48 -2.83 15.71
N PRO A 125 2.53 -3.14 14.93
CA PRO A 125 2.71 -4.48 14.41
C PRO A 125 3.16 -5.45 15.51
N HIS A 126 2.66 -6.68 15.47
CA HIS A 126 3.03 -7.73 16.41
C HIS A 126 4.31 -8.43 15.93
N LEU A 127 5.47 -7.79 16.09
CA LEU A 127 6.75 -8.21 15.51
C LEU A 127 7.24 -9.61 15.92
N SER A 128 6.72 -10.15 17.03
CA SER A 128 7.03 -11.52 17.47
C SER A 128 6.26 -12.60 16.71
N SER A 129 5.24 -12.24 15.91
CA SER A 129 4.49 -13.18 15.09
C SER A 129 5.27 -13.56 13.83
N SER A 130 5.27 -14.85 13.48
CA SER A 130 5.84 -15.33 12.20
C SER A 130 5.21 -14.62 11.00
N ILE A 131 3.90 -14.35 11.04
CA ILE A 131 3.18 -13.61 9.99
C ILE A 131 3.79 -12.21 9.79
N TRP A 132 4.16 -11.52 10.87
CA TRP A 132 4.79 -10.22 10.77
C TRP A 132 6.22 -10.31 10.27
N GLN A 133 6.99 -11.32 10.70
CA GLN A 133 8.35 -11.51 10.20
C GLN A 133 8.36 -11.81 8.69
N GLU A 134 7.46 -12.67 8.23
CA GLU A 134 7.27 -12.93 6.79
C GLU A 134 6.86 -11.66 6.04
N ARG A 135 5.96 -10.86 6.60
CA ARG A 135 5.52 -9.59 6.01
C ARG A 135 6.67 -8.58 5.89
N LEU A 136 7.50 -8.46 6.92
CA LEU A 136 8.66 -7.56 6.91
C LEU A 136 9.66 -7.98 5.82
N ALA A 137 9.97 -9.27 5.73
CA ALA A 137 10.87 -9.80 4.71
C ALA A 137 10.29 -9.62 3.30
N ALA A 138 8.99 -9.84 3.12
CA ALA A 138 8.31 -9.61 1.85
C ALA A 138 8.33 -8.14 1.44
N TYR A 139 8.12 -7.22 2.39
CA TYR A 139 8.19 -5.78 2.13
C TYR A 139 9.58 -5.37 1.67
N GLU A 140 10.63 -5.84 2.36
CA GLU A 140 12.00 -5.54 1.99
C GLU A 140 12.38 -6.15 0.64
N LEU A 141 11.94 -7.37 0.35
CA LEU A 141 12.13 -8.00 -0.95
C LEU A 141 11.47 -7.19 -2.09
N LEU A 142 10.23 -6.74 -1.89
CA LEU A 142 9.44 -6.04 -2.90
C LEU A 142 9.96 -4.61 -3.14
N THR A 143 10.37 -3.92 -2.08
CA THR A 143 10.67 -2.48 -2.14
C THR A 143 12.16 -2.14 -2.09
N GLY A 144 13.01 -3.09 -1.65
CA GLY A 144 14.41 -2.84 -1.32
C GLY A 144 14.59 -1.96 -0.06
N ARG A 145 13.55 -1.80 0.76
CA ARG A 145 13.53 -0.89 1.91
C ARG A 145 13.05 -1.58 3.18
N SER A 146 13.52 -1.10 4.33
CA SER A 146 12.99 -1.53 5.62
C SER A 146 11.53 -1.10 5.79
N SER A 147 10.72 -1.97 6.40
CA SER A 147 9.29 -1.72 6.55
C SER A 147 8.99 -0.61 7.57
N PRO A 148 8.05 0.31 7.28
CA PRO A 148 7.54 1.32 8.22
C PRO A 148 7.08 0.74 9.57
N ALA A 149 6.61 -0.49 9.54
CA ALA A 149 6.16 -1.23 10.70
C ALA A 149 7.27 -1.34 11.77
N LEU A 150 8.54 -1.40 11.39
CA LEU A 150 9.66 -1.46 12.33
C LEU A 150 9.79 -0.15 13.13
N ASP A 151 9.63 1.00 12.47
CA ASP A 151 9.74 2.31 13.12
C ASP A 151 8.61 2.53 14.13
N ARG A 152 7.41 2.01 13.82
CA ARG A 152 6.20 2.15 14.66
C ARG A 152 6.13 1.14 15.80
N ALA A 153 6.97 0.10 15.79
CA ALA A 153 7.11 -0.83 16.89
C ALA A 153 8.07 -0.32 17.97
N ALA A 154 8.89 0.69 17.68
CA ALA A 154 9.74 1.32 18.67
C ALA A 154 8.85 1.91 19.78
N PRO A 155 9.13 1.64 21.08
CA PRO A 155 8.36 2.25 22.15
C PRO A 155 8.46 3.77 22.05
N GLU A 156 7.38 4.49 22.39
CA GLU A 156 7.43 5.91 22.75
C GLU A 156 8.44 6.09 23.90
N ALA A 157 9.73 6.23 23.59
CA ALA A 157 10.78 6.33 24.58
C ALA A 157 11.74 7.44 24.20
N ALA A 158 11.25 8.68 24.25
CA ALA A 158 12.09 9.88 24.33
C ALA A 158 11.41 11.12 24.96
N THR A 159 10.36 10.97 25.77
CA THR A 159 9.84 12.08 26.62
C THR A 159 9.59 11.63 28.05
N ALA A 160 10.63 11.09 28.70
CA ALA A 160 10.73 11.12 30.15
C ALA A 160 12.03 11.85 30.49
N ALA A 161 11.91 13.15 30.80
CA ALA A 161 13.03 13.92 31.33
C ALA A 161 13.47 13.31 32.67
N PRO A 162 14.78 13.26 32.96
CA PRO A 162 15.27 12.73 34.23
C PRO A 162 14.89 13.67 35.36
N GLY A 163 14.37 13.10 36.45
CA GLY A 163 14.12 13.84 37.69
C GLY A 163 15.38 14.56 38.16
N GLY A 164 15.25 15.88 38.35
CA GLY A 164 16.24 16.67 39.08
C GLY A 164 15.99 16.54 40.59
N PRO A 165 17.02 16.34 41.42
CA PRO A 165 16.86 16.37 42.85
C PRO A 165 16.91 17.80 43.38
N SER A 166 15.98 18.15 44.27
CA SER A 166 16.19 19.05 45.42
C SER A 166 15.09 18.84 46.43
#